data_AF-A0AAD3DST3-F1
#
_entry.id   AF-A0AAD3DST3-F1
#
_cell.length_a   1.000
_cell.length_b   1.000
_cell.length_c   1.000
_cell.angle_alpha   90.00
_cell.angle_beta   90.00
_cell.angle_gamma   90.00
#
_symmetry.space_group_name_H-M   'P 1'
#
loop_
_entity.id
_entity.type
_entity.pdbx_description
1 polymer ?
#
loop_
_entity_poly.entity_id
_entity_poly.type
_entity_poly.pdbx_seq_one_letter_code
_entity_poly.pdbx_strand_id
1 'polypeptide(L)'
;MSVLGLTLDYGPFGFLDRYDPDFICNGSDDSGRYDYKGQPEICRWNCEKLAEALRPLLPEARGRRAVAEVWEPEYKRTYLALFRRKLGLLPLSPLGGQRQQQQQQGAGAASPAAPAAPAEEEADDPESEADLALVSSLLAVMAESGADFTNTFRSLSRFPTPPPGSDPASPEVLFAGGVLDYLVQQAADVATLAEAAAPRIPPGNLAMLTLMETKNRDLLLQMGVTPQLLATERARQRRSEELRRLTPETKRQRDEQRWRQWLGEYGGRLQRGAAAGVGEAERVAVMKATNPRFILRNWIAQQAIEKAEQGDFSEVARVYALLRNPFSDADISDLLASSSETAATRGGAAVEAAGEASSSTAAAAVAAAAPPTGPSEAKATGGGGDGGAAAARGVACSLPMYDGQPPEWAKKLCVTCSS
;
A
#
# COMPACT_ATOMS: atom_id res chain seq x y z
N MET A 1 1.06 11.88 -14.96
CA MET A 1 1.88 12.38 -13.84
C MET A 1 1.67 13.87 -13.71
N SER A 2 1.36 14.38 -12.52
CA SER A 2 1.26 15.83 -12.26
C SER A 2 2.66 16.46 -12.31
N VAL A 3 2.82 17.58 -13.01
CA VAL A 3 4.10 18.33 -13.04
C VAL A 3 4.50 18.89 -11.67
N LEU A 4 3.52 19.07 -10.78
CA LEU A 4 3.72 19.55 -9.41
C LEU A 4 4.06 18.42 -8.41
N GLY A 5 4.12 17.16 -8.85
CA GLY A 5 4.35 16.01 -7.97
C GLY A 5 3.14 15.62 -7.10
N LEU A 6 1.94 16.06 -7.46
CA LEU A 6 0.70 15.68 -6.77
C LEU A 6 0.15 14.35 -7.29
N THR A 7 -0.39 13.52 -6.39
CA THR A 7 -1.20 12.35 -6.76
C THR A 7 -2.41 12.82 -7.58
N LEU A 8 -2.67 12.16 -8.70
CA LEU A 8 -3.69 12.55 -9.66
C LEU A 8 -4.33 11.28 -10.24
N ASP A 9 -5.57 11.41 -10.74
CA ASP A 9 -6.28 10.39 -11.51
C ASP A 9 -6.58 9.12 -10.70
N TYR A 10 -7.42 9.28 -9.68
CA TYR A 10 -7.87 8.19 -8.81
C TYR A 10 -8.84 7.25 -9.56
N GLY A 11 -8.28 6.24 -10.23
CA GLY A 11 -9.03 5.13 -10.83
C GLY A 11 -8.92 3.85 -9.99
N PRO A 12 -8.23 2.79 -10.47
CA PRO A 12 -8.07 1.55 -9.72
C PRO A 12 -6.94 1.64 -8.69
N PHE A 13 -7.01 2.62 -7.78
CA PHE A 13 -6.05 2.72 -6.69
C PHE A 13 -6.40 1.71 -5.57
N GLY A 14 -5.44 1.41 -4.72
CA GLY A 14 -5.68 0.61 -3.52
C GLY A 14 -4.63 0.88 -2.46
N PHE A 15 -5.06 1.13 -1.23
CA PHE A 15 -4.16 1.11 -0.08
C PHE A 15 -3.84 -0.35 0.28
N LEU A 16 -2.60 -0.61 0.72
CA LEU A 16 -2.22 -1.93 1.22
C LEU A 16 -2.99 -2.26 2.49
N ASP A 17 -3.75 -3.36 2.47
CA ASP A 17 -4.25 -4.00 3.68
C ASP A 17 -3.10 -4.75 4.36
N ARG A 18 -2.78 -5.95 3.86
CA ARG A 18 -1.56 -6.67 4.19
C ARG A 18 -0.39 -6.14 3.37
N TYR A 19 0.81 -6.16 3.94
CA TYR A 19 2.00 -5.82 3.17
C TYR A 19 2.31 -6.92 2.16
N ASP A 20 2.19 -6.56 0.88
CA ASP A 20 2.54 -7.39 -0.26
C ASP A 20 3.31 -6.51 -1.26
N PRO A 21 4.63 -6.69 -1.38
CA PRO A 21 5.45 -5.85 -2.28
C PRO A 21 5.07 -6.03 -3.75
N ASP A 22 4.46 -7.17 -4.10
CA ASP A 22 4.03 -7.52 -5.45
C ASP A 22 2.54 -7.19 -5.68
N PHE A 23 1.93 -6.38 -4.81
CA PHE A 23 0.53 -5.99 -4.91
C PHE A 23 0.27 -5.18 -6.17
N ILE A 24 -0.74 -5.59 -6.92
CA ILE A 24 -1.24 -4.91 -8.12
C ILE A 24 -2.69 -4.55 -7.85
N CYS A 25 -2.96 -3.25 -7.75
CA CYS A 25 -4.31 -2.73 -7.52
C CYS A 25 -5.17 -2.70 -8.80
N ASN A 26 -4.55 -2.60 -9.97
CA ASN A 26 -5.24 -2.50 -11.23
C ASN A 26 -5.48 -3.88 -11.86
N GLY A 27 -6.74 -4.30 -11.95
CA GLY A 27 -7.13 -5.57 -12.57
C GLY A 27 -6.81 -5.69 -14.08
N SER A 28 -6.45 -4.60 -14.75
CA SER A 28 -5.98 -4.60 -16.14
C SER A 28 -4.45 -4.59 -16.29
N ASP A 29 -3.69 -4.55 -15.19
CA ASP A 29 -2.22 -4.62 -15.23
C ASP A 29 -1.73 -6.07 -15.14
N ASP A 30 -1.94 -6.82 -16.22
CA ASP A 30 -1.53 -8.23 -16.32
C ASP A 30 -0.01 -8.43 -16.20
N SER A 31 0.77 -7.39 -16.54
CA SER A 31 2.23 -7.41 -16.52
C SER A 31 2.83 -7.08 -15.16
N GLY A 32 2.04 -6.52 -14.23
CA GLY A 32 2.53 -5.96 -12.97
C GLY A 32 3.46 -4.77 -13.18
N ARG A 33 3.25 -3.97 -14.22
CA ARG A 33 4.05 -2.78 -14.52
C ARG A 33 4.00 -1.77 -13.38
N TYR A 34 2.87 -1.67 -12.71
CA TYR A 34 2.59 -0.72 -11.63
C TYR A 34 2.39 -1.43 -10.29
N ASP A 35 3.05 -2.58 -10.08
CA ASP A 35 3.07 -3.22 -8.77
C ASP A 35 3.66 -2.28 -7.70
N TYR A 36 3.30 -2.52 -6.43
CA TYR A 36 3.62 -1.59 -5.34
C TYR A 36 5.12 -1.27 -5.26
N LYS A 37 5.98 -2.30 -5.33
CA LYS A 37 7.45 -2.15 -5.27
C LYS A 37 8.06 -1.48 -6.50
N GLY A 38 7.42 -1.58 -7.67
CA GLY A 38 7.92 -1.07 -8.95
C GLY A 38 7.63 0.41 -9.16
N GLN A 39 6.70 0.99 -8.39
CA GLN A 39 6.31 2.41 -8.52
C GLN A 39 7.49 3.41 -8.51
N PRO A 40 8.53 3.28 -7.66
CA PRO A 40 9.68 4.21 -7.69
C PRO A 40 10.40 4.22 -9.06
N GLU A 41 10.65 3.05 -9.64
CA GLU A 41 11.30 2.95 -10.96
C GLU A 41 10.40 3.46 -12.08
N ILE A 42 9.08 3.26 -11.99
CA ILE A 42 8.12 3.84 -12.93
C ILE A 42 8.13 5.36 -12.86
N CYS A 43 8.17 5.94 -11.66
CA CYS A 43 8.25 7.39 -11.50
C CYS A 43 9.55 7.95 -12.08
N ARG A 44 10.69 7.29 -11.84
CA ARG A 44 11.97 7.62 -12.49
C ARG A 44 11.85 7.60 -14.02
N TRP A 45 11.31 6.52 -14.57
CA TRP A 45 11.11 6.37 -16.01
C TRP A 45 10.21 7.48 -16.59
N ASN A 46 9.15 7.87 -15.87
CA ASN A 46 8.28 8.99 -16.26
C ASN A 46 9.03 10.33 -16.24
N CYS A 47 9.93 10.57 -15.29
CA CYS A 47 10.80 11.74 -15.28
C CYS A 47 11.76 11.76 -16.49
N GLU A 48 12.29 10.61 -16.89
CA GLU A 48 13.09 10.50 -18.11
C GLU A 48 12.27 10.80 -19.38
N LYS A 49 11.00 10.40 -19.41
CA LYS A 49 10.08 10.74 -20.51
C LYS A 49 9.76 12.23 -20.56
N LEU A 50 9.64 12.88 -19.40
CA LEU A 50 9.55 14.34 -19.34
C LEU A 50 10.82 15.01 -19.88
N ALA A 51 12.00 14.51 -19.52
CA ALA A 51 13.27 15.01 -20.05
C ALA A 51 13.36 14.87 -21.59
N GLU A 52 12.86 13.77 -22.14
CA GLU A 52 12.74 13.56 -23.59
C GLU A 52 11.78 14.57 -24.25
N ALA A 53 10.61 14.81 -23.65
CA ALA A 53 9.63 15.76 -24.17
C ALA A 53 10.14 17.22 -24.15
N LEU A 54 11.02 17.56 -23.20
CA LEU A 54 11.64 18.89 -23.08
C LEU A 54 12.80 19.12 -24.06
N ARG A 55 13.13 18.17 -24.95
CA ARG A 55 14.22 18.26 -25.93
C ARG A 55 14.31 19.59 -26.69
N PRO A 56 13.19 20.24 -27.13
CA PRO A 56 13.27 21.52 -27.83
C PRO A 56 13.79 22.69 -26.98
N LEU A 57 13.72 22.58 -25.64
CA LEU A 57 14.08 23.62 -24.69
C LEU A 57 15.33 23.25 -23.85
N LEU A 58 15.57 21.96 -23.64
CA LEU A 58 16.65 21.41 -22.83
C LEU A 58 17.28 20.22 -23.56
N PRO A 59 18.60 20.19 -23.79
CA PRO A 59 19.25 19.03 -24.40
C PRO A 59 18.95 17.75 -23.61
N GLU A 60 18.50 16.70 -24.29
CA GLU A 60 18.05 15.45 -23.66
C GLU A 60 19.11 14.84 -22.73
N ALA A 61 20.38 14.87 -23.14
CA ALA A 61 21.49 14.36 -22.32
C ALA A 61 21.60 15.08 -20.97
N ARG A 62 21.30 16.39 -20.92
CA ARG A 62 21.29 17.17 -19.69
C ARG A 62 20.09 16.81 -18.82
N GLY A 63 18.90 16.67 -19.42
CA GLY A 63 17.69 16.26 -18.70
C GLY A 63 17.81 14.86 -18.09
N ARG A 64 18.29 13.87 -18.86
CA ARG A 64 18.52 12.50 -18.35
C ARG A 64 19.57 12.45 -17.25
N ARG A 65 20.65 13.23 -17.38
CA ARG A 65 21.68 13.34 -16.34
C ARG A 65 21.07 13.87 -15.03
N ALA A 66 20.26 14.93 -15.11
CA ALA A 66 19.61 15.49 -13.92
C ALA A 66 18.71 14.45 -13.21
N VAL A 67 17.95 13.65 -13.97
CA VAL A 67 17.16 12.56 -13.38
C VAL A 67 18.05 11.52 -12.72
N ALA A 68 19.12 11.08 -13.39
CA ALA A 68 20.03 10.06 -12.85
C ALA A 68 20.78 10.52 -11.59
N GLU A 69 21.18 11.80 -11.52
CA GLU A 69 21.90 12.36 -10.38
C GLU A 69 20.99 12.63 -9.18
N VAL A 70 19.73 13.04 -9.40
CA VAL A 70 18.84 13.49 -8.32
C VAL A 70 17.91 12.40 -7.81
N TRP A 71 17.43 11.50 -8.68
CA TRP A 71 16.34 10.58 -8.33
C TRP A 71 16.68 9.65 -7.17
N GLU A 72 17.78 8.91 -7.28
CA GLU A 72 18.12 7.87 -6.30
C GLU A 72 18.49 8.46 -4.93
N PRO A 73 19.34 9.51 -4.81
CA PRO A 73 19.61 10.13 -3.53
C PRO A 73 18.35 10.70 -2.86
N GLU A 74 17.52 11.42 -3.62
CA GLU A 74 16.33 12.08 -3.05
C GLU A 74 15.25 11.08 -2.64
N TYR A 75 15.06 10.01 -3.43
CA TYR A 75 14.16 8.92 -3.07
C TYR A 75 14.64 8.22 -1.80
N LYS A 76 15.92 7.81 -1.72
CA LYS A 76 16.46 7.13 -0.53
C LYS A 76 16.35 7.99 0.72
N ARG A 77 16.74 9.26 0.63
CA ARG A 77 16.66 10.24 1.72
C ARG A 77 15.24 10.38 2.25
N THR A 78 14.28 10.62 1.35
CA THR A 78 12.87 10.81 1.70
C THR A 78 12.26 9.52 2.24
N TYR A 79 12.53 8.38 1.60
CA TYR A 79 12.07 7.07 2.02
C TYR A 79 12.51 6.75 3.44
N LEU A 80 13.81 6.85 3.73
CA LEU A 80 14.35 6.57 5.05
C LEU A 80 13.81 7.56 6.10
N ALA A 81 13.75 8.86 5.79
CA ALA A 81 13.19 9.86 6.70
C ALA A 81 11.74 9.56 7.08
N LEU A 82 10.90 9.14 6.13
CA LEU A 82 9.52 8.75 6.40
C LEU A 82 9.47 7.50 7.30
N PHE A 83 10.22 6.44 6.98
CA PHE A 83 10.22 5.23 7.79
C PHE A 83 10.80 5.43 9.19
N ARG A 84 11.84 6.27 9.35
CA ARG A 84 12.35 6.69 10.65
C ARG A 84 11.25 7.30 11.51
N ARG A 85 10.44 8.22 10.96
CA ARG A 85 9.30 8.80 11.68
C ARG A 85 8.21 7.77 12.00
N LYS A 86 7.92 6.85 11.07
CA LYS A 86 6.96 5.75 11.30
C LYS A 86 7.42 4.80 12.42
N LEU A 87 8.72 4.64 12.59
CA LEU A 87 9.35 3.81 13.63
C LEU A 87 9.77 4.58 14.88
N GLY A 88 9.56 5.91 14.93
CA GLY A 88 10.02 6.71 16.07
C GLY A 88 11.55 6.79 16.21
N LEU A 89 12.30 6.55 15.13
CA LEU A 89 13.76 6.71 15.09
C LEU A 89 14.11 8.18 14.90
N LEU A 90 14.03 8.95 15.99
CA LEU A 90 14.30 10.38 15.97
C LEU A 90 15.81 10.66 15.86
N PRO A 91 16.22 11.70 15.12
CA PRO A 91 17.62 12.05 14.98
C PRO A 91 18.23 12.35 16.35
N LEU A 92 19.42 11.79 16.59
CA LEU A 92 20.18 12.00 17.82
C LEU A 92 20.57 13.47 17.88
N SER A 93 19.91 14.26 18.72
CA SER A 93 20.24 15.68 18.79
C SER A 93 21.53 15.87 19.59
N PRO A 94 22.55 16.57 19.07
CA PRO A 94 23.75 16.89 19.85
C PRO A 94 23.49 17.90 20.99
N LEU A 95 22.25 18.39 21.16
CA LEU A 95 21.86 19.44 22.11
C LEU A 95 20.90 18.95 23.21
N GLY A 96 21.00 17.68 23.62
CA GLY A 96 20.18 17.07 24.68
C GLY A 96 20.15 17.84 26.03
N GLY A 97 21.03 18.84 26.23
CA GLY A 97 21.05 19.67 27.44
C GLY A 97 20.23 20.97 27.40
N GLN A 98 19.80 21.48 26.23
CA GLN A 98 19.20 22.83 26.15
C GLN A 98 17.67 22.87 25.92
N ARG A 99 17.04 21.77 25.47
CA ARG A 99 15.59 21.76 25.21
C ARG A 99 14.72 21.77 26.47
N GLN A 100 15.23 21.28 27.61
CA GLN A 100 14.46 21.30 28.87
C GLN A 100 14.21 22.71 29.42
N GLN A 101 14.98 23.73 29.02
CA GLN A 101 14.74 25.11 29.45
C GLN A 101 13.71 25.86 28.58
N GLN A 102 13.49 25.45 27.32
CA GLN A 102 12.51 26.12 26.45
C GLN A 102 11.09 25.57 26.60
N GLN A 103 10.89 24.35 27.12
CA GLN A 103 9.55 23.81 27.39
C GLN A 103 8.81 24.49 28.57
N GLN A 104 9.45 25.40 29.31
CA GLN A 104 8.76 26.24 30.31
C GLN A 104 8.14 27.52 29.72
N GLN A 105 8.31 27.83 28.43
CA GLN A 105 7.73 29.03 27.83
C GLN A 105 7.15 28.76 26.43
N GLY A 106 5.82 28.66 26.35
CA GLY A 106 5.04 28.94 25.14
C GLY A 106 4.45 27.73 24.41
N ALA A 107 3.17 27.45 24.67
CA ALA A 107 2.34 26.58 23.84
C ALA A 107 1.71 27.41 22.69
N GLY A 108 2.11 27.13 21.46
CA GLY A 108 1.50 27.67 20.24
C GLY A 108 1.32 26.55 19.22
N ALA A 109 0.08 26.30 18.83
CA ALA A 109 -0.30 25.23 17.90
C ALA A 109 0.29 25.47 16.50
N ALA A 110 1.06 24.49 16.00
CA ALA A 110 1.57 24.48 14.63
C ALA A 110 0.91 23.33 13.84
N SER A 111 0.28 23.71 12.72
CA SER A 111 -0.26 22.82 11.68
C SER A 111 0.87 22.04 10.99
N PRO A 112 0.67 20.79 10.52
CA PRO A 112 1.72 20.03 9.87
C PRO A 112 1.88 20.50 8.43
N ALA A 113 2.70 21.53 8.21
CA ALA A 113 3.25 21.81 6.89
C ALA A 113 4.25 20.70 6.52
N ALA A 114 4.28 20.33 5.23
CA ALA A 114 5.26 19.40 4.68
C ALA A 114 6.69 19.81 5.10
N PRO A 115 7.56 18.86 5.49
CA PRO A 115 8.86 19.20 6.02
C PRO A 115 9.73 19.81 4.93
N ALA A 116 10.25 21.02 5.20
CA ALA A 116 11.42 21.54 4.50
C ALA A 116 12.58 20.54 4.69
N ALA A 117 13.28 20.22 3.60
CA ALA A 117 14.37 19.26 3.58
C ALA A 117 15.48 19.64 4.59
N PRO A 118 15.90 18.74 5.49
CA PRO A 118 17.18 18.91 6.16
C PRO A 118 18.32 18.73 5.15
N ALA A 119 19.43 19.42 5.42
CA ALA A 119 20.57 19.67 4.53
C ALA A 119 21.28 18.39 4.03
N GLU A 120 22.00 18.57 2.93
CA GLU A 120 22.60 17.59 2.01
C GLU A 120 23.71 16.66 2.60
N GLU A 121 23.88 16.57 3.92
CA GLU A 121 25.03 15.88 4.54
C GLU A 121 24.73 14.47 5.11
N GLU A 122 23.48 13.98 5.10
CA GLU A 122 23.12 12.71 5.78
C GLU A 122 23.29 11.42 4.94
N ALA A 123 23.77 11.50 3.71
CA ALA A 123 23.67 10.40 2.73
C ALA A 123 24.68 9.24 2.92
N ASP A 124 25.65 9.33 3.83
CA ASP A 124 26.71 8.32 4.02
C ASP A 124 27.02 8.02 5.50
N ASP A 125 26.00 8.16 6.36
CA ASP A 125 26.10 7.85 7.80
C ASP A 125 25.87 6.34 8.05
N PRO A 126 26.77 5.61 8.74
CA PRO A 126 26.57 4.20 9.09
C PRO A 126 25.26 3.92 9.86
N GLU A 127 24.70 4.90 10.58
CA GLU A 127 23.39 4.76 11.22
C GLU A 127 22.24 4.77 10.20
N SER A 128 22.39 5.47 9.08
CA SER A 128 21.43 5.45 7.96
C SER A 128 21.35 4.09 7.27
N GLU A 129 22.49 3.44 7.05
CA GLU A 129 22.51 2.07 6.53
C GLU A 129 21.90 1.06 7.51
N ALA A 130 22.19 1.19 8.81
CA ALA A 130 21.60 0.34 9.84
C ALA A 130 20.07 0.53 9.96
N ASP A 131 19.59 1.77 9.90
CA ASP A 131 18.16 2.09 9.93
C ASP A 131 17.46 1.59 8.67
N LEU A 132 18.08 1.71 7.50
CA LEU A 132 17.55 1.18 6.25
C LEU A 132 17.49 -0.35 6.27
N ALA A 133 18.49 -1.02 6.84
CA ALA A 133 18.48 -2.46 7.04
C ALA A 133 17.35 -2.91 7.97
N LEU A 134 17.12 -2.17 9.07
CA LEU A 134 16.02 -2.43 10.02
C LEU A 134 14.64 -2.25 9.36
N VAL A 135 14.48 -1.23 8.51
CA VAL A 135 13.27 -1.03 7.71
C VAL A 135 13.06 -2.17 6.72
N SER A 136 14.14 -2.58 6.03
CA SER A 136 14.08 -3.67 5.06
C SER A 136 13.72 -5.00 5.72
N SER A 137 14.29 -5.30 6.89
CA SER A 137 13.96 -6.51 7.65
C SER A 137 12.53 -6.48 8.19
N LEU A 138 12.01 -5.31 8.60
CA LEU A 138 10.59 -5.16 8.99
C LEU A 138 9.67 -5.54 7.83
N LEU A 139 9.88 -4.95 6.66
CA LEU A 139 9.04 -5.19 5.49
C LEU A 139 9.11 -6.66 5.05
N ALA A 140 10.27 -7.31 5.18
CA ALA A 140 10.40 -8.75 4.95
C ALA A 140 9.56 -9.57 5.93
N VAL A 141 9.64 -9.28 7.23
CA VAL A 141 8.81 -9.95 8.26
C VAL A 141 7.32 -9.75 7.99
N MET A 142 6.91 -8.54 7.60
CA MET A 142 5.51 -8.25 7.26
C MET A 142 5.06 -9.02 6.01
N ALA A 143 5.89 -9.10 4.98
CA ALA A 143 5.58 -9.84 3.75
C ALA A 143 5.51 -11.35 4.00
N GLU A 144 6.35 -11.89 4.88
CA GLU A 144 6.36 -13.31 5.24
C GLU A 144 5.18 -13.71 6.13
N SER A 145 4.85 -12.90 7.12
CA SER A 145 3.74 -13.15 8.06
C SER A 145 2.37 -12.79 7.49
N GLY A 146 2.31 -11.93 6.46
CA GLY A 146 1.07 -11.35 5.95
C GLY A 146 0.47 -10.32 6.90
N ALA A 147 1.31 -9.53 7.56
CA ALA A 147 0.87 -8.53 8.52
C ALA A 147 0.21 -7.33 7.84
N ASP A 148 -0.79 -6.75 8.51
CA ASP A 148 -1.44 -5.52 8.07
C ASP A 148 -0.48 -4.32 8.13
N PHE A 149 -0.31 -3.62 7.02
CA PHE A 149 0.69 -2.57 6.91
C PHE A 149 0.45 -1.42 7.88
N THR A 150 -0.79 -0.91 7.89
CA THR A 150 -1.16 0.26 8.69
C THR A 150 -1.16 -0.07 10.19
N ASN A 151 -1.76 -1.20 10.55
CA ASN A 151 -1.89 -1.62 11.95
C ASN A 151 -0.56 -2.05 12.56
N THR A 152 0.37 -2.62 11.78
CA THR A 152 1.72 -2.88 12.25
C THR A 152 2.38 -1.58 12.71
N PHE A 153 2.46 -0.56 11.85
CA PHE A 153 3.08 0.71 12.23
C PHE A 153 2.33 1.43 13.36
N ARG A 154 1.00 1.39 13.39
CA ARG A 154 0.22 1.98 14.48
C ARG A 154 0.49 1.26 15.80
N SER A 155 0.55 -0.06 15.80
CA SER A 155 0.74 -0.86 17.02
C SER A 155 2.13 -0.71 17.63
N LEU A 156 3.17 -0.50 16.81
CA LEU A 156 4.54 -0.28 17.27
C LEU A 156 4.70 0.96 18.17
N SER A 157 3.78 1.92 18.12
CA SER A 157 3.77 3.06 19.06
C SER A 157 3.53 2.65 20.52
N ARG A 158 3.05 1.42 20.77
CA ARG A 158 2.84 0.84 22.10
C ARG A 158 4.04 0.02 22.60
N PHE A 159 5.00 -0.26 21.73
CA PHE A 159 6.19 -1.05 22.09
C PHE A 159 7.16 -0.16 22.87
N PRO A 160 7.39 -0.40 24.17
CA PRO A 160 8.14 0.53 25.00
C PRO A 160 9.62 0.60 24.57
N THR A 161 10.28 1.72 24.82
CA THR A 161 11.74 1.76 24.74
C THR A 161 12.32 0.89 25.86
N PRO A 162 13.15 -0.13 25.55
CA PRO A 162 13.68 -1.01 26.57
C PRO A 162 14.57 -0.22 27.56
N PRO A 163 14.54 -0.54 28.88
CA PRO A 163 15.37 0.15 29.87
C PRO A 163 16.88 0.10 29.54
N PRO A 164 17.68 1.10 29.95
CA PRO A 164 19.13 1.04 29.79
C PRO A 164 19.72 -0.20 30.49
N GLY A 165 20.53 -0.97 29.76
CA GLY A 165 21.19 -2.17 30.30
C GLY A 165 20.32 -3.44 30.35
N SER A 166 19.04 -3.38 29.98
CA SER A 166 18.24 -4.59 29.78
C SER A 166 18.53 -5.22 28.42
N ASP A 167 18.34 -6.53 28.28
CA ASP A 167 18.35 -7.20 26.98
C ASP A 167 17.06 -6.86 26.19
N PRO A 168 17.14 -6.20 25.02
CA PRO A 168 15.98 -5.92 24.17
C PRO A 168 15.23 -7.17 23.70
N ALA A 169 15.91 -8.31 23.62
CA ALA A 169 15.32 -9.58 23.23
C ALA A 169 14.75 -10.37 24.42
N SER A 170 14.81 -9.83 25.64
CA SER A 170 14.22 -10.48 26.81
C SER A 170 12.69 -10.61 26.68
N PRO A 171 12.09 -11.71 27.18
CA PRO A 171 10.63 -11.87 27.19
C PRO A 171 9.91 -10.70 27.87
N GLU A 172 10.47 -10.14 28.95
CA GLU A 172 9.89 -9.02 29.68
C GLU A 172 9.67 -7.80 28.78
N VAL A 173 10.65 -7.48 27.92
CA VAL A 173 10.57 -6.37 26.96
C VAL A 173 9.68 -6.73 25.77
N LEU A 174 9.85 -7.93 25.19
CA LEU A 174 9.14 -8.32 23.97
C LEU A 174 7.63 -8.44 24.16
N PHE A 175 7.19 -8.86 25.36
CA PHE A 175 5.78 -8.95 25.71
C PHE A 175 5.23 -7.66 26.33
N ALA A 176 6.07 -6.68 26.64
CA ALA A 176 5.61 -5.41 27.17
C ALA A 176 4.73 -4.67 26.14
N GLY A 177 3.57 -4.18 26.59
CA GLY A 177 2.61 -3.49 25.73
C GLY A 177 1.81 -4.38 24.78
N GLY A 178 1.96 -5.72 24.85
CA GLY A 178 1.16 -6.68 24.07
C GLY A 178 1.32 -6.58 22.56
N VAL A 179 2.39 -5.94 22.08
CA VAL A 179 2.59 -5.67 20.65
C VAL A 179 2.93 -6.95 19.88
N LEU A 180 3.77 -7.82 20.44
CA LEU A 180 4.10 -9.11 19.82
C LEU A 180 2.85 -9.97 19.60
N ASP A 181 2.02 -10.14 20.64
CA ASP A 181 0.79 -10.93 20.56
C ASP A 181 -0.16 -10.34 19.52
N TYR A 182 -0.31 -9.01 19.50
CA TYR A 182 -1.09 -8.31 18.50
C TYR A 182 -0.58 -8.57 17.08
N LEU A 183 0.72 -8.44 16.82
CA LEU A 183 1.32 -8.64 15.50
C LEU A 183 1.13 -10.08 15.01
N VAL A 184 1.33 -11.07 15.88
CA VAL A 184 1.12 -12.49 15.56
C VAL A 184 -0.38 -12.79 15.32
N GLN A 185 -1.28 -12.16 16.09
CA GLN A 185 -2.72 -12.32 15.90
C GLN A 185 -3.23 -11.69 14.59
N GLN A 186 -2.62 -10.59 14.16
CA GLN A 186 -2.97 -9.86 12.94
C GLN A 186 -2.41 -10.49 11.66
N ALA A 187 -1.51 -11.47 11.79
CA ALA A 187 -0.90 -12.13 10.66
C ALA A 187 -1.94 -12.97 9.89
N ALA A 188 -1.96 -12.86 8.56
CA ALA A 188 -2.91 -13.59 7.71
C ALA A 188 -2.80 -15.12 7.90
N ASP A 189 -3.90 -15.84 7.74
CA ASP A 189 -3.86 -17.30 7.80
C ASP A 189 -3.16 -17.92 6.58
N VAL A 190 -2.83 -19.22 6.70
CA VAL A 190 -2.08 -19.95 5.67
C VAL A 190 -2.83 -20.03 4.34
N ALA A 191 -4.16 -20.17 4.37
CA ALA A 191 -4.97 -20.30 3.16
C ALA A 191 -4.99 -18.96 2.39
N THR A 192 -5.26 -17.86 3.09
CA THR A 192 -5.21 -16.49 2.56
C THR A 192 -3.84 -16.18 1.96
N LEU A 193 -2.75 -16.52 2.67
CA LEU A 193 -1.39 -16.32 2.15
C LEU A 193 -1.10 -17.17 0.93
N ALA A 194 -1.54 -18.43 0.91
CA ALA A 194 -1.32 -19.33 -0.21
C ALA A 194 -2.09 -18.89 -1.46
N GLU A 195 -3.31 -18.38 -1.29
CA GLU A 195 -4.12 -17.82 -2.38
C GLU A 195 -3.48 -16.56 -2.96
N ALA A 196 -3.08 -15.62 -2.10
CA ALA A 196 -2.34 -14.44 -2.50
C ALA A 196 -1.05 -14.73 -3.27
N ALA A 197 -0.32 -15.76 -2.83
CA ALA A 197 0.90 -16.22 -3.46
C ALA A 197 0.65 -17.08 -4.71
N ALA A 198 -0.60 -17.40 -5.06
CA ALA A 198 -0.89 -18.19 -6.25
C ALA A 198 -0.33 -17.50 -7.51
N PRO A 199 0.12 -18.28 -8.52
CA PRO A 199 0.51 -17.71 -9.78
C PRO A 199 -0.70 -17.06 -10.45
N ARG A 200 -0.48 -15.90 -11.07
CA ARG A 200 -1.49 -15.17 -11.86
C ARG A 200 -1.78 -15.91 -13.17
N ILE A 201 -0.77 -16.60 -13.70
CA ILE A 201 -0.93 -17.50 -14.83
C ILE A 201 -1.44 -18.86 -14.33
N PRO A 202 -2.51 -19.43 -14.92
CA PRO A 202 -2.99 -20.76 -14.57
C PRO A 202 -1.85 -21.80 -14.59
N PRO A 203 -1.73 -22.70 -13.60
CA PRO A 203 -0.58 -23.60 -13.46
C PRO A 203 -0.26 -24.45 -14.72
N GLY A 204 -1.29 -24.91 -15.43
CA GLY A 204 -1.11 -25.65 -16.69
C GLY A 204 -0.47 -24.80 -17.79
N ASN A 205 -0.87 -23.53 -17.90
CA ASN A 205 -0.29 -22.58 -18.86
C ASN A 205 1.13 -22.21 -18.45
N LEU A 206 1.38 -22.00 -17.16
CA LEU A 206 2.72 -21.69 -16.64
C LEU A 206 3.71 -22.85 -16.90
N ALA A 207 3.28 -24.11 -16.74
CA ALA A 207 4.09 -25.28 -17.08
C ALA A 207 4.44 -25.33 -18.57
N MET A 208 3.48 -25.05 -19.45
CA MET A 208 3.70 -24.95 -20.89
C MET A 208 4.69 -23.85 -21.25
N LEU A 209 4.50 -22.63 -20.73
CA LEU A 209 5.39 -21.50 -20.99
C LEU A 209 6.81 -21.75 -20.47
N THR A 210 6.93 -22.41 -19.31
CA THR A 210 8.23 -22.82 -18.75
C THR A 210 8.93 -23.84 -19.64
N LEU A 211 8.20 -24.78 -20.24
CA LEU A 211 8.77 -25.72 -21.22
C LEU A 211 9.22 -24.97 -22.49
N MET A 212 8.41 -24.03 -22.99
CA MET A 212 8.74 -23.20 -24.15
C MET A 212 9.96 -22.31 -23.92
N GLU A 213 10.23 -21.87 -22.69
CA GLU A 213 11.43 -21.07 -22.34
C GLU A 213 12.72 -21.78 -22.78
N THR A 214 12.75 -23.11 -22.68
CA THR A 214 13.89 -23.93 -23.09
C THR A 214 13.91 -24.27 -24.58
N LYS A 215 12.76 -24.19 -25.26
CA LYS A 215 12.58 -24.67 -26.64
C LYS A 215 12.54 -23.57 -27.69
N ASN A 216 11.91 -22.44 -27.39
CA ASN A 216 11.75 -21.32 -28.32
C ASN A 216 11.53 -20.00 -27.54
N ARG A 217 12.64 -19.42 -27.08
CA ARG A 217 12.64 -18.18 -26.29
C ARG A 217 12.18 -16.98 -27.10
N ASP A 218 12.48 -16.91 -28.39
CA ASP A 218 12.12 -15.79 -29.24
C ASP A 218 10.61 -15.68 -29.42
N LEU A 219 9.92 -16.82 -29.56
CA LEU A 219 8.46 -16.84 -29.62
C LEU A 219 7.82 -16.33 -28.33
N LEU A 220 8.37 -16.66 -27.16
CA LEU A 220 7.86 -16.13 -25.89
C LEU A 220 8.00 -14.61 -25.81
N LEU A 221 9.15 -14.08 -26.23
CA LEU A 221 9.36 -12.63 -26.29
C LEU A 221 8.38 -11.96 -27.26
N GLN A 222 8.09 -12.58 -28.41
CA GLN A 222 7.07 -12.09 -29.34
C GLN A 222 5.66 -12.11 -28.74
N MET A 223 5.36 -13.06 -27.85
CA MET A 223 4.12 -13.13 -27.09
C MET A 223 4.10 -12.19 -25.86
N GLY A 224 5.14 -11.37 -25.66
CA GLY A 224 5.26 -10.48 -24.51
C GLY A 224 5.60 -11.18 -23.18
N VAL A 225 5.91 -12.48 -23.23
CA VAL A 225 6.29 -13.26 -22.05
C VAL A 225 7.79 -13.14 -21.83
N THR A 226 8.17 -12.37 -20.82
CA THR A 226 9.58 -12.17 -20.47
C THR A 226 10.09 -13.27 -19.52
N PRO A 227 11.40 -13.59 -19.55
CA PRO A 227 12.00 -14.50 -18.57
C PRO A 227 11.77 -14.07 -17.12
N GLN A 228 11.77 -12.77 -16.85
CA GLN A 228 11.52 -12.18 -15.54
C GLN A 228 10.09 -12.45 -15.06
N LEU A 229 9.11 -12.34 -15.96
CA LEU A 229 7.72 -12.68 -15.66
C LEU A 229 7.60 -14.16 -15.30
N LEU A 230 8.17 -15.06 -16.10
CA LEU A 230 8.15 -16.51 -15.81
C LEU A 230 8.89 -16.86 -14.51
N ALA A 231 10.01 -16.20 -14.21
CA ALA A 231 10.70 -16.38 -12.94
C ALA A 231 9.83 -15.95 -11.74
N THR A 232 9.14 -14.82 -11.87
CA THR A 232 8.22 -14.29 -10.85
C THR A 232 7.05 -15.25 -10.63
N GLU A 233 6.38 -15.69 -11.70
CA GLU A 233 5.25 -16.61 -11.61
C GLU A 233 5.64 -17.98 -11.02
N ARG A 234 6.84 -18.50 -11.35
CA ARG A 234 7.37 -19.71 -10.70
C ARG A 234 7.68 -19.51 -9.22
N ALA A 235 8.18 -18.34 -8.83
CA ALA A 235 8.42 -18.02 -7.43
C ALA A 235 7.10 -17.95 -6.64
N ARG A 236 6.07 -17.32 -7.22
CA ARG A 236 4.70 -17.31 -6.68
C ARG A 236 4.18 -18.74 -6.50
N GLN A 237 4.21 -19.56 -7.55
CA GLN A 237 3.76 -20.95 -7.48
C GLN A 237 4.44 -21.75 -6.36
N ARG A 238 5.78 -21.71 -6.26
CA ARG A 238 6.52 -22.40 -5.20
C ARG A 238 6.10 -21.93 -3.81
N ARG A 239 5.99 -20.62 -3.62
CA ARG A 239 5.55 -20.03 -2.35
C ARG A 239 4.13 -20.45 -1.97
N SER A 240 3.20 -20.45 -2.93
CA SER A 240 1.82 -20.93 -2.70
C SER A 240 1.79 -22.39 -2.27
N GLU A 241 2.56 -23.26 -2.94
CA GLU A 241 2.67 -24.68 -2.62
C GLU A 241 3.31 -24.93 -1.25
N GLU A 242 4.37 -24.18 -0.90
CA GLU A 242 5.01 -24.23 0.41
C GLU A 242 4.03 -23.82 1.52
N LEU A 243 3.30 -22.73 1.32
CA LEU A 243 2.30 -22.25 2.26
C LEU A 243 1.20 -23.29 2.46
N ARG A 244 0.66 -23.89 1.40
CA ARG A 244 -0.38 -24.94 1.50
C ARG A 244 0.05 -26.17 2.31
N ARG A 245 1.35 -26.41 2.49
CA ARG A 245 1.89 -27.52 3.29
C ARG A 245 2.06 -27.18 4.77
N LEU A 246 1.96 -25.90 5.16
CA LEU A 246 2.15 -25.47 6.54
C LEU A 246 0.88 -25.65 7.37
N THR A 247 1.05 -26.08 8.61
CA THR A 247 -0.04 -26.04 9.60
C THR A 247 -0.17 -24.64 10.19
N PRO A 248 -1.36 -24.23 10.65
CA PRO A 248 -1.57 -22.95 11.34
C PRO A 248 -0.65 -22.77 12.55
N GLU A 249 -0.39 -23.83 13.32
CA GLU A 249 0.48 -23.82 14.50
C GLU A 249 1.94 -23.56 14.11
N THR A 250 2.43 -24.26 13.09
CA THR A 250 3.80 -24.09 12.57
C THR A 250 3.98 -22.66 12.03
N LYS A 251 2.98 -22.14 11.32
CA LYS A 251 2.99 -20.77 10.80
C LYS A 251 3.06 -19.76 11.94
N ARG A 252 2.19 -19.89 12.95
CA ARG A 252 2.19 -19.03 14.14
C ARG A 252 3.54 -19.03 14.85
N GLN A 253 4.15 -20.20 15.07
CA GLN A 253 5.47 -20.32 15.70
C GLN A 253 6.56 -19.60 14.90
N ARG A 254 6.58 -19.76 13.57
CA ARG A 254 7.55 -19.08 12.70
C ARG A 254 7.39 -17.57 12.73
N ASP A 255 6.15 -17.08 12.69
CA ASP A 255 5.88 -15.65 12.74
C ASP A 255 6.28 -15.05 14.08
N GLU A 256 5.95 -15.73 15.18
CA GLU A 256 6.36 -15.30 16.52
C GLU A 256 7.89 -15.21 16.62
N GLN A 257 8.62 -16.21 16.11
CA GLN A 257 10.09 -16.18 16.09
C GLN A 257 10.64 -14.99 15.30
N ARG A 258 10.11 -14.72 14.10
CA ARG A 258 10.53 -13.59 13.25
C ARG A 258 10.25 -12.25 13.93
N TRP A 259 9.06 -12.08 14.49
CA TRP A 259 8.68 -10.86 15.19
C TRP A 259 9.52 -10.63 16.44
N ARG A 260 9.81 -11.68 17.23
CA ARG A 260 10.70 -11.58 18.38
C ARG A 260 12.10 -11.11 17.99
N GLN A 261 12.66 -11.71 16.94
CA GLN A 261 13.97 -11.31 16.43
C GLN A 261 13.98 -9.83 16.02
N TRP A 262 13.03 -9.44 15.16
CA TRP A 262 12.97 -8.07 14.67
C TRP A 262 12.68 -7.04 15.77
N LEU A 263 11.77 -7.36 16.72
CA LEU A 263 11.49 -6.49 17.87
C LEU A 263 12.70 -6.34 18.79
N GLY A 264 13.55 -7.37 18.92
CA GLY A 264 14.81 -7.27 19.63
C GLY A 264 15.79 -6.29 18.95
N GLU A 265 15.95 -6.40 17.63
CA GLU A 265 16.78 -5.48 16.84
C GLU A 265 16.25 -4.02 16.93
N TYR A 266 14.94 -3.85 16.79
CA TYR A 266 14.25 -2.57 16.93
C TYR A 266 14.40 -2.00 18.34
N GLY A 267 14.19 -2.82 19.38
CA GLY A 267 14.39 -2.43 20.77
C GLY A 267 15.82 -1.97 21.07
N GLY A 268 16.82 -2.65 20.52
CA GLY A 268 18.22 -2.23 20.62
C GLY A 268 18.49 -0.88 19.95
N ARG A 269 17.83 -0.60 18.82
CA ARG A 269 17.91 0.71 18.16
C ARG A 269 17.24 1.82 18.99
N LEU A 270 16.11 1.52 19.62
CA LEU A 270 15.41 2.44 20.51
C LEU A 270 16.21 2.78 21.77
N GLN A 271 16.86 1.79 22.38
CA GLN A 271 17.77 2.00 23.51
C GLN A 271 18.90 2.99 23.17
N ARG A 272 19.50 2.87 21.98
CA ARG A 272 20.53 3.83 21.51
C ARG A 272 19.97 5.25 21.38
N GLY A 273 18.74 5.39 20.86
CA GLY A 273 18.04 6.67 20.78
C GLY A 273 17.78 7.27 22.16
N ALA A 274 17.29 6.47 23.11
CA ALA A 274 17.08 6.91 24.49
C ALA A 274 18.39 7.32 25.20
N ALA A 275 19.48 6.58 24.97
CA ALA A 275 20.80 6.94 25.48
C ALA A 275 21.31 8.29 24.94
N ALA A 276 20.88 8.68 23.74
CA ALA A 276 21.14 9.99 23.15
C ALA A 276 20.12 11.08 23.55
N GLY A 277 19.21 10.79 24.50
CA GLY A 277 18.27 11.76 25.05
C GLY A 277 16.91 11.84 24.34
N VAL A 278 16.58 10.89 23.45
CA VAL A 278 15.23 10.81 22.86
C VAL A 278 14.22 10.37 23.91
N GLY A 279 13.19 11.18 24.15
CA GLY A 279 12.13 10.88 25.11
C GLY A 279 11.07 9.91 24.56
N GLU A 280 10.62 8.98 25.40
CA GLU A 280 9.56 8.02 25.07
C GLU A 280 8.26 8.72 24.62
N ALA A 281 7.84 9.77 25.33
CA ALA A 281 6.64 10.52 25.00
C ALA A 281 6.75 11.25 23.64
N GLU A 282 7.92 11.82 23.34
CA GLU A 282 8.19 12.49 22.05
C GLU A 282 8.14 11.48 20.91
N ARG A 283 8.80 10.33 21.08
CA ARG A 283 8.79 9.22 20.13
C ARG A 283 7.36 8.77 19.81
N VAL A 284 6.57 8.47 20.84
CA VAL A 284 5.18 8.01 20.68
C VAL A 284 4.33 9.08 19.99
N ALA A 285 4.50 10.36 20.34
CA ALA A 285 3.79 11.46 19.69
C ALA A 285 4.10 11.55 18.19
N VAL A 286 5.38 11.45 17.80
CA VAL A 286 5.79 11.45 16.38
C VAL A 286 5.22 10.25 15.64
N MET A 287 5.27 9.05 16.23
CA MET A 287 4.71 7.85 15.62
C MET A 287 3.19 7.99 15.42
N LYS A 288 2.46 8.48 16.42
CA LYS A 288 1.00 8.69 16.33
C LYS A 288 0.60 9.73 15.30
N ALA A 289 1.39 10.80 15.14
CA ALA A 289 1.18 11.83 14.13
C ALA A 289 1.56 11.39 12.70
N THR A 290 2.35 10.31 12.56
CA THR A 290 2.84 9.81 11.26
C THR A 290 2.12 8.54 10.80
N ASN A 291 1.69 7.69 11.72
CA ASN A 291 1.05 6.41 11.43
C ASN A 291 -0.47 6.54 11.59
N PRO A 292 -1.25 6.49 10.49
CA PRO A 292 -2.69 6.66 10.56
C PRO A 292 -3.34 5.50 11.33
N ARG A 293 -4.42 5.82 12.04
CA ARG A 293 -5.41 4.89 12.57
C ARG A 293 -6.45 4.52 11.51
N PHE A 294 -6.78 5.44 10.61
CA PHE A 294 -7.79 5.26 9.57
C PHE A 294 -7.21 5.46 8.17
N ILE A 295 -7.49 4.52 7.27
CA ILE A 295 -7.17 4.60 5.83
C ILE A 295 -8.38 4.15 5.01
N LEU A 296 -8.46 4.58 3.75
CA LEU A 296 -9.53 4.20 2.83
C LEU A 296 -9.23 2.82 2.23
N ARG A 297 -9.54 1.75 2.99
CA ARG A 297 -9.43 0.37 2.50
C ARG A 297 -10.46 0.12 1.40
N ASN A 298 -10.15 -0.75 0.45
CA ASN A 298 -11.04 -1.00 -0.69
C ASN A 298 -12.42 -1.52 -0.25
N TRP A 299 -12.49 -2.44 0.73
CA TRP A 299 -13.76 -2.91 1.26
C TRP A 299 -14.57 -1.83 1.99
N ILE A 300 -13.92 -0.84 2.62
CA ILE A 300 -14.60 0.31 3.25
C ILE A 300 -15.21 1.20 2.16
N ALA A 301 -14.46 1.46 1.08
CA ALA A 301 -14.96 2.22 -0.06
C ALA A 301 -16.15 1.49 -0.71
N GLN A 302 -16.04 0.17 -0.90
CA GLN A 302 -17.09 -0.67 -1.48
C GLN A 302 -18.38 -0.63 -0.66
N GLN A 303 -18.30 -0.78 0.66
CA GLN A 303 -19.48 -0.66 1.55
C GLN A 303 -20.15 0.71 1.45
N ALA A 304 -19.35 1.78 1.32
CA ALA A 304 -19.87 3.13 1.16
C ALA A 304 -20.57 3.31 -0.20
N ILE A 305 -20.03 2.74 -1.27
CA ILE A 305 -20.62 2.75 -2.61
C ILE A 305 -21.95 1.99 -2.62
N GLU A 306 -21.96 0.75 -2.10
CA GLU A 306 -23.16 -0.11 -2.10
C GLU A 306 -24.35 0.54 -1.37
N LYS A 307 -24.10 1.21 -0.25
CA LYS A 307 -25.14 1.98 0.46
C LYS A 307 -25.57 3.23 -0.31
N ALA A 308 -24.62 3.95 -0.90
CA ALA A 308 -24.93 5.15 -1.69
C ALA A 308 -25.76 4.82 -2.94
N GLU A 309 -25.53 3.67 -3.59
CA GLU A 309 -26.34 3.17 -4.71
C GLU A 309 -27.79 2.88 -4.30
N GLN A 310 -28.02 2.58 -3.03
CA GLN A 310 -29.35 2.40 -2.43
C GLN A 310 -29.95 3.74 -1.93
N GLY A 311 -29.26 4.86 -2.14
CA GLY A 311 -29.66 6.20 -1.69
C GLY A 311 -29.26 6.54 -0.24
N ASP A 312 -28.53 5.66 0.45
CA ASP A 312 -28.04 5.88 1.81
C ASP A 312 -26.57 6.39 1.80
N PHE A 313 -26.39 7.69 2.01
CA PHE A 313 -25.07 8.33 2.07
C PHE A 313 -24.43 8.34 3.47
N SER A 314 -25.04 7.69 4.47
CA SER A 314 -24.55 7.69 5.85
C SER A 314 -23.12 7.13 5.98
N GLU A 315 -22.81 6.09 5.23
CA GLU A 315 -21.49 5.43 5.25
C GLU A 315 -20.42 6.30 4.59
N VAL A 316 -20.75 6.96 3.48
CA VAL A 316 -19.87 7.96 2.85
C VAL A 316 -19.55 9.08 3.83
N ALA A 317 -20.56 9.60 4.54
CA ALA A 317 -20.38 10.65 5.53
C ALA A 317 -19.50 10.19 6.70
N ARG A 318 -19.73 8.96 7.20
CA ARG A 318 -18.96 8.33 8.26
C ARG A 318 -17.49 8.17 7.88
N VAL A 319 -17.21 7.61 6.71
CA VAL A 319 -15.85 7.42 6.20
C VAL A 319 -15.15 8.76 5.99
N TYR A 320 -15.84 9.74 5.41
CA TYR A 320 -15.30 11.09 5.23
C TYR A 320 -14.93 11.75 6.56
N ALA A 321 -15.78 11.65 7.58
CA ALA A 321 -15.51 12.18 8.93
C ALA A 321 -14.24 11.58 9.54
N LEU A 322 -14.06 10.26 9.44
CA LEU A 322 -12.89 9.56 9.98
C LEU A 322 -11.60 9.92 9.21
N LEU A 323 -11.66 9.98 7.87
CA LEU A 323 -10.49 10.28 7.04
C LEU A 323 -10.04 11.75 7.10
N ARG A 324 -10.85 12.65 7.66
CA ARG A 324 -10.41 14.00 8.01
C ARG A 324 -9.47 14.04 9.21
N ASN A 325 -9.52 13.03 10.07
CA ASN A 325 -8.69 12.93 11.27
C ASN A 325 -7.98 11.57 11.33
N PRO A 326 -7.21 11.18 10.29
CA PRO A 326 -6.75 9.81 10.12
C PRO A 326 -5.75 9.37 11.19
N PHE A 327 -5.12 10.31 11.90
CA PHE A 327 -4.12 10.06 12.95
C PHE A 327 -4.69 10.10 14.38
N SER A 328 -5.95 10.52 14.55
CA SER A 328 -6.53 10.83 15.85
C SER A 328 -6.74 9.60 16.74
N ASP A 329 -6.42 9.76 18.02
CA ASP A 329 -6.75 8.80 19.09
C ASP A 329 -8.08 9.12 19.80
N ALA A 330 -8.78 10.18 19.38
CA ALA A 330 -10.09 10.51 19.94
C ALA A 330 -11.09 9.36 19.76
N ASP A 331 -12.14 9.37 20.57
CA ASP A 331 -13.23 8.43 20.42
C ASP A 331 -13.87 8.60 19.03
N ILE A 332 -14.27 7.49 18.41
CA ILE A 332 -14.93 7.52 17.11
C ILE A 332 -16.25 8.30 17.20
N SER A 333 -16.98 8.14 18.31
CA SER A 333 -18.23 8.87 18.55
C SER A 333 -18.02 10.39 18.53
N ASP A 334 -16.97 10.89 19.17
CA ASP A 334 -16.59 12.32 19.17
C ASP A 334 -16.19 12.82 17.76
N LEU A 335 -15.43 12.01 17.01
CA LEU A 335 -15.03 12.34 15.63
C LEU A 335 -16.24 12.43 14.68
N LEU A 336 -17.23 11.56 14.88
CA LEU A 336 -18.47 11.56 14.11
C LEU A 336 -19.39 12.71 14.53
N ALA A 337 -19.47 13.04 15.82
CA ALA A 337 -20.27 14.15 16.34
C ALA A 337 -19.76 15.52 15.88
N SER A 338 -18.45 15.77 15.94
CA SER A 338 -17.85 17.03 15.46
C SER A 338 -18.05 17.27 13.95
N SER A 339 -18.21 16.19 13.18
CA SER A 339 -18.45 16.27 11.73
C SER A 339 -19.90 16.61 11.39
N SER A 340 -20.87 16.22 12.23
CA SER A 340 -22.29 16.54 12.02
C SER A 340 -22.61 18.01 12.33
N GLU A 341 -21.96 18.62 13.32
CA GLU A 341 -22.08 20.06 13.61
C GLU A 341 -21.58 20.92 12.44
N THR A 342 -20.47 20.52 11.81
CA THR A 342 -19.91 21.21 10.65
C THR A 342 -20.77 21.03 9.39
N ALA A 343 -21.46 19.88 9.27
CA ALA A 343 -22.40 19.61 8.20
C ALA A 343 -23.71 20.40 8.36
N ALA A 344 -24.19 20.61 9.59
CA ALA A 344 -25.36 21.46 9.87
C ALA A 344 -25.12 22.94 9.51
N THR A 345 -23.88 23.43 9.62
CA THR A 345 -23.52 24.81 9.20
C THR A 345 -23.30 24.95 7.69
N ARG A 346 -22.94 23.87 6.98
CA ARG A 346 -22.69 23.89 5.52
C ARG A 346 -23.85 23.36 4.67
N GLY A 347 -24.78 22.60 5.26
CA GLY A 347 -25.97 22.08 4.59
C GLY A 347 -26.93 23.15 4.10
N GLY A 348 -26.83 24.39 4.62
CA GLY A 348 -27.55 25.55 4.09
C GLY A 348 -26.93 26.18 2.83
N ALA A 349 -25.66 25.90 2.50
CA ALA A 349 -24.96 26.53 1.38
C ALA A 349 -24.70 25.59 0.19
N ALA A 350 -24.65 24.27 0.42
CA ALA A 350 -24.36 23.30 -0.64
C ALA A 350 -25.58 22.95 -1.52
N VAL A 351 -26.81 23.21 -1.05
CA VAL A 351 -28.05 22.92 -1.81
C VAL A 351 -28.37 24.03 -2.82
N GLU A 352 -27.90 25.26 -2.64
CA GLU A 352 -28.11 26.36 -3.61
C GLU A 352 -27.08 26.36 -4.76
N ALA A 353 -25.85 25.87 -4.55
CA ALA A 353 -24.80 25.91 -5.58
C ALA A 353 -24.98 24.89 -6.73
N ALA A 354 -25.88 23.90 -6.58
CA ALA A 354 -26.20 22.94 -7.63
C ALA A 354 -27.39 23.38 -8.53
N GLY A 355 -28.02 24.51 -8.22
CA GLY A 355 -29.20 25.04 -8.94
C GLY A 355 -28.89 26.06 -10.04
N GLU A 356 -27.68 26.60 -10.12
CA GLU A 356 -27.31 27.67 -11.07
C GLU A 356 -26.07 27.32 -11.89
N ALA A 357 -26.16 26.26 -12.70
CA ALA A 357 -25.25 26.05 -13.83
C ALA A 357 -25.95 25.28 -14.96
N SER A 358 -27.00 25.88 -15.51
CA SER A 358 -27.55 25.48 -16.81
C SER A 358 -27.85 26.73 -17.65
N SER A 359 -26.92 27.10 -18.52
CA SER A 359 -27.24 27.55 -19.89
C SER A 359 -25.96 27.73 -20.74
N SER A 360 -26.05 27.29 -22.00
CA SER A 360 -25.20 27.64 -23.16
C SER A 360 -23.78 27.03 -23.20
N THR A 361 -23.60 25.83 -23.79
CA THR A 361 -23.36 25.51 -25.23
C THR A 361 -21.90 25.57 -25.69
N ALA A 362 -21.31 24.37 -25.91
CA ALA A 362 -20.63 24.02 -27.15
C ALA A 362 -20.65 22.48 -27.32
N ALA A 363 -21.45 22.03 -28.28
CA ALA A 363 -21.60 20.63 -28.68
C ALA A 363 -20.57 20.26 -29.77
N ALA A 364 -20.11 19.01 -29.74
CA ALA A 364 -19.86 18.22 -30.96
C ALA A 364 -20.01 16.71 -30.64
N ALA A 365 -21.07 16.14 -31.21
CA ALA A 365 -21.57 14.76 -31.12
C ALA A 365 -20.62 13.74 -31.82
N VAL A 366 -20.36 12.54 -31.25
CA VAL A 366 -21.12 11.26 -31.33
C VAL A 366 -21.32 10.69 -32.73
N ALA A 367 -20.84 9.46 -32.96
CA ALA A 367 -21.54 8.47 -33.79
C ALA A 367 -21.03 7.03 -33.50
N ALA A 368 -21.83 6.29 -32.73
CA ALA A 368 -21.84 4.82 -32.74
C ALA A 368 -22.76 4.35 -33.88
N ALA A 369 -22.36 3.34 -34.64
CA ALA A 369 -23.17 2.72 -35.69
C ALA A 369 -23.45 1.25 -35.35
N ALA A 370 -24.73 0.93 -35.16
CA ALA A 370 -25.27 -0.42 -35.17
C ALA A 370 -25.57 -0.88 -36.62
N PRO A 371 -25.62 -2.20 -36.92
CA PRO A 371 -25.81 -2.72 -38.27
C PRO A 371 -27.30 -2.88 -38.66
N PRO A 372 -27.64 -2.97 -39.96
CA PRO A 372 -29.01 -3.07 -40.44
C PRO A 372 -29.52 -4.52 -40.54
N THR A 373 -30.85 -4.66 -40.55
CA THR A 373 -31.63 -5.91 -40.56
C THR A 373 -32.24 -6.26 -41.93
N GLY A 374 -32.26 -7.56 -42.25
CA GLY A 374 -33.30 -8.30 -43.01
C GLY A 374 -33.10 -8.54 -44.52
N PRO A 375 -33.80 -9.53 -45.17
CA PRO A 375 -34.88 -10.40 -44.64
C PRO A 375 -34.80 -11.93 -44.97
N SER A 376 -35.58 -12.72 -44.22
CA SER A 376 -36.38 -13.94 -44.53
C SER A 376 -35.88 -15.02 -45.53
N GLU A 377 -35.80 -16.30 -45.09
CA GLU A 377 -36.70 -17.41 -45.53
C GLU A 377 -36.33 -18.82 -44.96
N ALA A 378 -37.36 -19.50 -44.45
CA ALA A 378 -37.72 -20.92 -44.38
C ALA A 378 -36.72 -22.13 -44.37
N LYS A 379 -37.14 -23.11 -43.54
CA LYS A 379 -37.18 -24.58 -43.74
C LYS A 379 -35.99 -25.49 -43.32
N ALA A 380 -36.21 -26.13 -42.17
CA ALA A 380 -36.35 -27.59 -41.92
C ALA A 380 -35.28 -28.63 -42.37
N THR A 381 -35.08 -29.58 -41.43
CA THR A 381 -34.65 -31.01 -41.54
C THR A 381 -33.16 -31.37 -41.60
N GLY A 382 -32.71 -32.12 -40.58
CA GLY A 382 -32.16 -33.48 -40.74
C GLY A 382 -30.65 -33.67 -40.91
N GLY A 383 -30.02 -34.29 -39.90
CA GLY A 383 -29.11 -35.43 -40.09
C GLY A 383 -27.61 -35.19 -40.31
N GLY A 384 -26.81 -35.52 -39.29
CA GLY A 384 -25.59 -36.36 -39.34
C GLY A 384 -24.36 -35.91 -40.16
N GLY A 385 -23.18 -35.94 -39.51
CA GLY A 385 -21.90 -36.14 -40.21
C GLY A 385 -20.73 -35.34 -39.65
N ASP A 386 -19.68 -36.08 -39.27
CA ASP A 386 -18.35 -35.64 -38.82
C ASP A 386 -17.67 -34.57 -39.69
N GLY A 387 -16.78 -33.79 -39.06
CA GLY A 387 -15.76 -33.01 -39.78
C GLY A 387 -15.16 -31.90 -38.93
N GLY A 388 -13.96 -32.13 -38.38
CA GLY A 388 -13.27 -31.18 -37.52
C GLY A 388 -12.84 -29.88 -38.21
N ALA A 389 -12.85 -28.80 -37.45
CA ALA A 389 -11.99 -27.64 -37.67
C ALA A 389 -11.80 -26.90 -36.34
N ALA A 390 -10.54 -26.86 -35.88
CA ALA A 390 -10.10 -26.07 -34.76
C ALA A 390 -10.09 -24.57 -35.12
N ALA A 391 -10.66 -23.72 -34.27
CA ALA A 391 -10.25 -22.32 -34.16
C ALA A 391 -10.72 -21.68 -32.84
N ALA A 392 -9.76 -21.07 -32.16
CA ALA A 392 -9.90 -19.95 -31.21
C ALA A 392 -10.86 -20.13 -30.01
N ARG A 393 -10.42 -20.89 -29.01
CA ARG A 393 -10.81 -20.60 -27.62
C ARG A 393 -9.99 -19.40 -27.15
N GLY A 394 -10.60 -18.22 -27.13
CA GLY A 394 -10.08 -17.08 -26.39
C GLY A 394 -9.82 -17.50 -24.95
N VAL A 395 -8.61 -17.24 -24.47
CA VAL A 395 -8.26 -17.38 -23.06
C VAL A 395 -9.05 -16.33 -22.31
N ALA A 396 -10.25 -16.69 -21.85
CA ALA A 396 -10.95 -15.92 -20.84
C ALA A 396 -10.13 -16.05 -19.55
N CYS A 397 -9.31 -15.03 -19.29
CA CYS A 397 -8.51 -14.91 -18.08
C CYS A 397 -9.46 -14.47 -16.97
N SER A 398 -9.95 -15.42 -16.18
CA SER A 398 -10.64 -15.14 -14.94
C SER A 398 -9.58 -14.88 -13.86
N LEU A 399 -9.15 -13.61 -13.73
CA LEU A 399 -8.45 -13.17 -12.53
C LEU A 399 -9.39 -13.32 -11.32
N PRO A 400 -8.89 -13.67 -10.13
CA PRO A 400 -9.70 -13.55 -8.92
C PRO A 400 -10.09 -12.08 -8.76
N MET A 401 -11.38 -11.80 -8.87
CA MET A 401 -11.96 -10.52 -8.48
C MET A 401 -11.65 -10.31 -7.00
N TYR A 402 -11.11 -9.14 -6.65
CA TYR A 402 -11.15 -8.68 -5.26
C TYR A 402 -12.63 -8.58 -4.89
N ASP A 403 -13.11 -9.52 -4.08
CA ASP A 403 -14.53 -9.73 -3.78
C ASP A 403 -15.13 -8.66 -2.86
N GLY A 404 -14.35 -7.62 -2.52
CA GLY A 404 -14.75 -6.55 -1.63
C GLY A 404 -15.03 -7.00 -0.20
N GLN A 405 -14.79 -8.28 0.13
CA GLN A 405 -15.06 -8.79 1.46
C GLN A 405 -13.85 -8.55 2.35
N PRO A 406 -14.07 -8.14 3.62
CA PRO A 406 -12.98 -8.15 4.59
C PRO A 406 -12.49 -9.60 4.71
N PRO A 407 -11.17 -9.86 4.56
CA PRO A 407 -10.65 -11.20 4.76
C PRO A 407 -11.01 -11.71 6.17
N GLU A 408 -11.08 -13.03 6.38
CA GLU A 408 -11.55 -13.63 7.64
C GLU A 408 -10.79 -13.12 8.89
N TRP A 409 -9.52 -12.73 8.74
CA TRP A 409 -8.75 -12.08 9.81
C TRP A 409 -9.14 -10.60 10.02
N ALA A 410 -9.56 -9.88 8.98
CA ALA A 410 -10.08 -8.52 9.06
C ALA A 410 -11.46 -8.46 9.70
N LYS A 411 -12.24 -9.56 9.70
CA LYS A 411 -13.44 -9.69 10.55
C LYS A 411 -13.12 -9.64 12.05
N LYS A 412 -11.86 -9.92 12.43
CA LYS A 412 -11.35 -9.80 13.82
C LYS A 412 -10.70 -8.44 14.10
N LEU A 413 -10.47 -7.63 13.07
CA LEU A 413 -10.12 -6.23 13.22
C LEU A 413 -11.40 -5.43 13.40
N CYS A 414 -11.75 -5.19 14.66
CA CYS A 414 -12.71 -4.16 15.04
C CYS A 414 -12.41 -2.85 14.28
N VAL A 415 -13.26 -2.50 13.32
CA VAL A 415 -13.95 -1.22 13.45
C VAL A 415 -14.99 -1.50 14.54
N THR A 416 -14.71 -0.99 15.72
CA THR A 416 -15.46 -1.25 16.96
C THR A 416 -16.96 -1.08 16.75
N CYS A 417 -17.69 -2.19 16.83
CA CYS A 417 -19.02 -2.28 17.42
C CYS A 417 -19.02 -3.54 18.30
N SER A 418 -18.52 -3.39 19.52
CA SER A 418 -18.81 -4.30 20.61
C SER A 418 -19.15 -3.44 21.82
N SER A 419 -20.45 -3.44 22.17
CA SER A 419 -21.14 -2.72 23.24
C SER A 419 -21.35 -1.23 23.02
#